data_AF-H1VES9-F1
#
_entry.id   AF-H1VES9-F1
#
_cell.length_a   1.000
_cell.length_b   1.000
_cell.length_c   1.000
_cell.angle_alpha   90.00
_cell.angle_beta   90.00
_cell.angle_gamma   90.00
#
_symmetry.space_group_name_H-M   'P 1'
#
loop_
_entity.id
_entity.type
_entity.pdbx_description
1 polymer ?
#
loop_
_entity_poly.entity_id
_entity_poly.type
_entity_poly.pdbx_seq_one_letter_code
_entity_poly.pdbx_strand_id
1 'polypeptide(L)'
;DYMIVNPQNGAVKIWWNYGADESWVNGWKFVDGGQIASGVPHANWATLRFPDINGDGRADYVYIGAGGSLKHWMNTGTVGGQDVVFYYQGGIATGGTSDISNLVLADVDGDGRDDYLIWDAQAGLTGFLNQPTRREGVPVYVNQGPAKTLADGITQDPKDIRLADMDG
;
A
#
# COMPACT_ATOMS: atom_id res chain seq x y z
N ASP A 1 12.20 -6.90 -2.81
CA ASP A 1 12.89 -5.86 -3.63
C ASP A 1 13.02 -4.58 -2.83
N TYR A 2 13.71 -3.55 -3.33
CA TYR A 2 13.54 -2.20 -2.80
C TYR A 2 13.31 -1.19 -3.92
N MET A 3 12.66 -0.09 -3.57
CA MET A 3 12.27 0.96 -4.50
C MET A 3 12.81 2.30 -4.04
N ILE A 4 13.11 3.18 -5.01
CA ILE A 4 13.37 4.59 -4.76
C ILE A 4 12.27 5.40 -5.43
N VAL A 5 11.58 6.18 -4.61
CA VAL A 5 10.53 7.12 -5.04
C VAL A 5 11.15 8.49 -5.25
N ASN A 6 10.97 9.07 -6.43
CA ASN A 6 11.32 10.45 -6.71
C ASN A 6 10.43 11.38 -5.86
N PRO A 7 10.98 12.25 -5.01
CA PRO A 7 10.19 13.06 -4.08
C PRO A 7 9.47 14.23 -4.74
N GLN A 8 9.72 14.53 -6.01
CA GLN A 8 9.06 15.62 -6.73
C GLN A 8 7.84 15.17 -7.54
N ASN A 9 7.87 13.94 -8.05
CA ASN A 9 6.84 13.44 -8.96
C ASN A 9 6.41 11.99 -8.74
N GLY A 10 6.97 11.28 -7.75
CA GLY A 10 6.62 9.90 -7.46
C GLY A 10 7.09 8.88 -8.49
N ALA A 11 7.95 9.24 -9.45
CA ALA A 11 8.57 8.26 -10.34
C ALA A 11 9.32 7.20 -9.51
N VAL A 12 9.23 5.93 -9.92
CA VAL A 12 9.77 4.81 -9.14
C VAL A 12 10.86 4.10 -9.93
N LYS A 13 12.02 3.94 -9.29
CA LYS A 13 13.05 2.99 -9.71
C LYS A 13 13.07 1.79 -8.78
N ILE A 14 13.38 0.61 -9.32
CA ILE A 14 13.41 -0.64 -8.56
C ILE A 14 14.79 -1.30 -8.61
N TRP A 15 15.13 -1.98 -7.53
CA TRP A 15 16.25 -2.91 -7.45
C TRP A 15 15.75 -4.28 -7.06
N TRP A 16 15.93 -5.22 -7.98
CA TRP A 16 15.48 -6.60 -7.85
C TRP A 16 16.37 -7.36 -6.90
N ASN A 17 15.77 -8.00 -5.89
CA ASN A 17 16.45 -8.88 -4.95
C ASN A 17 16.57 -10.28 -5.55
N TYR A 18 17.80 -10.70 -5.84
CA TYR A 18 18.10 -12.06 -6.33
C TYR A 18 18.50 -13.02 -5.20
N GLY A 19 18.43 -12.57 -3.95
CA GLY A 19 18.79 -13.36 -2.78
C GLY A 19 20.26 -13.22 -2.38
N ALA A 20 20.67 -14.10 -1.48
CA ALA A 20 22.04 -14.18 -1.00
C ALA A 20 22.98 -14.62 -2.14
N ASP A 21 24.09 -13.90 -2.28
CA ASP A 21 25.14 -14.16 -3.27
C ASP A 21 26.49 -13.71 -2.69
N GLU A 22 27.34 -14.66 -2.31
CA GLU A 22 28.65 -14.41 -1.69
C GLU A 22 29.63 -13.72 -2.64
N SER A 23 29.37 -13.71 -3.95
CA SER A 23 30.21 -12.98 -4.91
C SER A 23 29.97 -11.47 -4.90
N TRP A 24 28.91 -11.01 -4.23
CA TRP A 24 28.58 -9.59 -4.08
C TRP A 24 29.15 -9.05 -2.77
N VAL A 25 29.62 -7.80 -2.80
CA VAL A 25 30.33 -7.15 -1.68
C VAL A 25 29.56 -7.18 -0.34
N ASN A 26 28.22 -7.19 -0.40
CA ASN A 26 27.36 -7.19 0.78
C ASN A 26 26.66 -8.55 1.02
N GLY A 27 27.05 -9.61 0.30
CA GLY A 27 26.46 -10.95 0.41
C GLY A 27 25.02 -11.08 -0.11
N TRP A 28 24.44 -10.01 -0.66
CA TRP A 28 23.12 -9.99 -1.27
C TRP A 28 23.17 -9.31 -2.63
N LYS A 29 22.48 -9.90 -3.60
CA LYS A 29 22.46 -9.42 -4.98
C LYS A 29 21.22 -8.58 -5.24
N PHE A 30 21.44 -7.28 -5.45
CA PHE A 30 20.43 -6.32 -5.88
C PHE A 30 20.78 -5.74 -7.24
N VAL A 31 19.93 -5.97 -8.24
CA VAL A 31 20.18 -5.53 -9.63
C VAL A 31 19.25 -4.37 -9.98
N ASP A 32 19.80 -3.31 -10.55
CA ASP A 32 19.02 -2.17 -11.05
C ASP A 32 18.03 -2.64 -12.14
N GLY A 33 16.73 -2.48 -11.86
CA GLY A 33 15.64 -2.80 -12.78
C GLY A 33 15.17 -1.61 -13.61
N GLY A 34 15.77 -0.43 -13.42
CA GLY A 34 15.38 0.80 -14.07
C GLY A 34 14.11 1.42 -13.48
N GLN A 35 13.51 2.34 -14.25
CA GLN A 35 12.31 3.06 -13.86
C GLN A 35 11.06 2.28 -14.25
N ILE A 36 10.21 1.94 -13.28
CA ILE A 36 8.97 1.18 -13.46
C ILE A 36 7.71 2.05 -13.41
N ALA A 37 7.82 3.30 -12.95
CA ALA A 37 6.75 4.27 -12.98
C ALA A 37 7.29 5.67 -13.33
N SER A 38 6.59 6.39 -14.22
CA SER A 38 6.88 7.80 -14.51
C SER A 38 6.44 8.76 -13.41
N GLY A 39 5.66 8.26 -12.45
CA GLY A 39 5.11 9.04 -11.35
C GLY A 39 3.81 9.77 -11.72
N VAL A 40 3.26 10.47 -10.73
CA VAL A 40 2.05 11.27 -10.80
C VAL A 40 2.37 12.65 -10.21
N PRO A 41 1.90 13.77 -10.79
CA PRO A 41 2.19 15.10 -10.24
C PRO A 41 1.90 15.20 -8.74
N HIS A 42 2.83 15.78 -7.98
CA HIS A 42 2.76 15.96 -6.52
C HIS A 42 2.85 14.67 -5.67
N ALA A 43 3.03 13.52 -6.30
CA ALA A 43 3.34 12.29 -5.59
C ALA A 43 4.76 12.34 -4.99
N ASN A 44 4.90 11.82 -3.77
CA ASN A 44 6.16 11.67 -3.06
C ASN A 44 6.03 10.54 -2.02
N TRP A 45 7.06 10.32 -1.21
CA TRP A 45 7.06 9.27 -0.18
C TRP A 45 5.89 9.36 0.81
N ALA A 46 5.45 10.57 1.17
CA ALA A 46 4.35 10.76 2.11
C ALA A 46 2.99 10.42 1.49
N THR A 47 2.81 10.68 0.20
CA THR A 47 1.53 10.51 -0.51
C THR A 47 1.42 9.23 -1.33
N LEU A 48 2.51 8.48 -1.51
CA LEU A 48 2.48 7.17 -2.15
C LEU A 48 2.47 6.03 -1.14
N ARG A 49 1.69 5.00 -1.44
CA ARG A 49 1.72 3.70 -0.79
C ARG A 49 1.74 2.62 -1.86
N PHE A 50 2.14 1.42 -1.43
CA PHE A 50 2.28 0.26 -2.31
C PHE A 50 1.49 -0.94 -1.79
N PRO A 51 0.17 -0.80 -1.55
CA PRO A 51 -0.67 -1.87 -1.03
C PRO A 51 -0.95 -2.94 -2.09
N ASP A 52 -1.39 -4.13 -1.70
CA ASP A 52 -2.02 -5.11 -2.60
C ASP A 52 -3.54 -4.90 -2.60
N ILE A 53 -4.10 -4.23 -3.63
CA ILE A 53 -5.54 -3.92 -3.66
C ILE A 53 -6.36 -5.10 -4.19
N ASN A 54 -5.80 -5.87 -5.13
CA ASN A 54 -6.52 -6.95 -5.79
C ASN A 54 -6.25 -8.35 -5.20
N GLY A 55 -5.36 -8.46 -4.22
CA GLY A 55 -5.03 -9.67 -3.47
C GLY A 55 -4.27 -10.70 -4.29
N ASP A 56 -3.40 -10.25 -5.20
CA ASP A 56 -2.64 -11.13 -6.09
C ASP A 56 -1.20 -11.39 -5.63
N GLY A 57 -0.83 -10.87 -4.47
CA GLY A 57 0.49 -10.93 -3.86
C GLY A 57 1.45 -9.85 -4.38
N ARG A 58 0.98 -8.86 -5.15
CA ARG A 58 1.82 -7.81 -5.73
C ARG A 58 1.42 -6.44 -5.23
N ALA A 59 2.43 -5.68 -4.87
CA ALA A 59 2.28 -4.26 -4.57
C ALA A 59 1.79 -3.48 -5.79
N ASP A 60 0.70 -2.73 -5.59
CA ASP A 60 0.15 -1.75 -6.53
C ASP A 60 0.77 -0.36 -6.32
N TYR A 61 0.54 0.56 -7.26
CA TYR A 61 0.92 1.96 -7.09
C TYR A 61 -0.32 2.77 -6.69
N VAL A 62 -0.35 3.27 -5.46
CA VAL A 62 -1.49 4.04 -4.93
C VAL A 62 -1.06 5.44 -4.50
N TYR A 63 -1.72 6.44 -5.08
CA TYR A 63 -1.59 7.83 -4.68
C TYR A 63 -2.71 8.24 -3.73
N ILE A 64 -2.34 8.77 -2.58
CA ILE A 64 -3.22 9.35 -1.57
C ILE A 64 -3.36 10.85 -1.85
N GLY A 65 -4.57 11.26 -2.23
CA GLY A 65 -4.95 12.64 -2.43
C GLY A 65 -5.45 13.33 -1.16
N ALA A 66 -5.99 14.54 -1.34
CA ALA A 66 -6.62 15.29 -0.26
C ALA A 66 -7.74 14.47 0.40
N GLY A 67 -7.88 14.61 1.71
CA GLY A 67 -8.88 13.88 2.51
C GLY A 67 -8.64 12.36 2.57
N GLY A 68 -7.46 11.88 2.15
CA GLY A 68 -7.15 10.45 2.12
C GLY A 68 -7.81 9.72 0.94
N SER A 69 -8.27 10.44 -0.09
CA SER A 69 -8.78 9.83 -1.33
C SER A 69 -7.70 8.99 -2.01
N LEU A 70 -8.08 7.93 -2.72
CA LEU A 70 -7.13 7.02 -3.36
C LEU A 70 -7.29 7.04 -4.87
N LYS A 71 -6.18 7.20 -5.58
CA LYS A 71 -6.04 6.85 -7.01
C LYS A 71 -5.13 5.64 -7.14
N HIS A 72 -5.54 4.69 -7.97
CA HIS A 72 -4.91 3.38 -8.05
C HIS A 72 -4.41 3.07 -9.46
N TRP A 73 -3.20 2.52 -9.51
CA TRP A 73 -2.67 1.86 -10.67
C TRP A 73 -2.30 0.43 -10.27
N MET A 74 -3.02 -0.52 -10.86
CA MET A 74 -2.85 -1.94 -10.58
C MET A 74 -1.58 -2.48 -11.22
N ASN A 75 -0.81 -3.28 -10.48
CA ASN A 75 0.33 -4.00 -11.01
C ASN A 75 -0.15 -5.20 -11.83
N THR A 76 0.22 -5.20 -13.11
CA THR A 76 -0.21 -6.23 -14.08
C THR A 76 0.93 -7.14 -14.53
N GLY A 77 2.08 -7.07 -13.85
CA GLY A 77 3.19 -8.00 -14.08
C GLY A 77 2.85 -9.44 -13.73
N THR A 78 3.80 -10.36 -13.82
CA THR A 78 3.62 -11.75 -13.42
C THR A 78 3.96 -11.93 -11.93
N VAL A 79 3.30 -12.86 -11.23
CA VAL A 79 3.68 -13.21 -9.85
C VAL A 79 5.12 -13.72 -9.83
N GLY A 80 5.98 -13.09 -9.02
CA GLY A 80 7.42 -13.35 -8.99
C GLY A 80 8.20 -12.86 -10.21
N GLY A 81 7.55 -12.14 -11.14
CA GLY A 81 8.13 -11.58 -12.34
C GLY A 81 8.77 -10.21 -12.15
N GLN A 82 9.51 -9.76 -13.16
CA GLN A 82 10.15 -8.43 -13.23
C GLN A 82 9.55 -7.55 -14.34
N ASP A 83 8.40 -7.96 -14.86
CA ASP A 83 7.62 -7.37 -15.95
C ASP A 83 6.55 -6.38 -15.45
N VAL A 84 6.87 -5.61 -14.40
CA VAL A 84 5.93 -4.69 -13.74
C VAL A 84 5.41 -3.63 -14.70
N VAL A 85 4.07 -3.58 -14.82
CA VAL A 85 3.34 -2.55 -15.56
C VAL A 85 2.18 -2.07 -14.70
N PHE A 86 2.12 -0.76 -14.46
CA PHE A 86 1.07 -0.13 -13.68
C PHE A 86 -0.08 0.37 -14.58
N TYR A 87 -1.26 -0.23 -14.45
CA TYR A 87 -2.45 0.13 -15.22
C TYR A 87 -3.43 0.99 -14.41
N TYR A 88 -3.77 2.18 -14.90
CA TYR A 88 -4.63 3.12 -14.17
C TYR A 88 -6.07 2.60 -14.05
N GLN A 89 -6.56 2.46 -12.81
CA GLN A 89 -7.92 2.01 -12.53
C GLN A 89 -8.91 3.15 -12.25
N GLY A 90 -8.41 4.32 -11.84
CA GLY A 90 -9.23 5.45 -11.44
C GLY A 90 -9.08 5.81 -9.97
N GLY A 91 -10.07 6.54 -9.45
CA GLY A 91 -10.22 6.76 -8.01
C GLY A 91 -10.99 5.60 -7.38
N ILE A 92 -10.44 5.01 -6.32
CA ILE A 92 -11.03 3.84 -5.63
C ILE A 92 -11.56 4.17 -4.22
N ALA A 93 -11.20 5.33 -3.68
CA ALA A 93 -11.77 5.85 -2.44
C ALA A 93 -11.90 7.38 -2.50
N THR A 94 -12.98 7.92 -1.96
CA THR A 94 -13.21 9.37 -1.87
C THR A 94 -12.52 10.02 -0.67
N GLY A 95 -12.01 9.21 0.26
CA GLY A 95 -11.31 9.64 1.46
C GLY A 95 -12.11 9.44 2.74
N GLY A 96 -11.38 9.33 3.86
CA GLY A 96 -11.93 9.15 5.21
C GLY A 96 -11.18 9.89 6.31
N THR A 97 -10.07 10.58 6.00
CA THR A 97 -9.26 11.31 7.00
C THR A 97 -8.61 12.56 6.39
N SER A 98 -8.60 13.66 7.13
CA SER A 98 -7.84 14.86 6.73
C SER A 98 -6.33 14.72 6.99
N ASP A 99 -5.94 13.80 7.87
CA ASP A 99 -4.54 13.52 8.19
C ASP A 99 -4.16 12.15 7.65
N ILE A 100 -3.43 12.16 6.54
CA ILE A 100 -2.98 10.93 5.85
C ILE A 100 -1.90 10.18 6.62
N SER A 101 -1.31 10.77 7.67
CA SER A 101 -0.37 10.05 8.54
C SER A 101 -1.06 9.00 9.41
N ASN A 102 -2.38 9.13 9.62
CA ASN A 102 -3.20 8.15 10.32
C ASN A 102 -3.80 7.09 9.39
N LEU A 103 -3.66 7.25 8.07
CA LEU A 103 -4.14 6.30 7.07
C LEU A 103 -3.18 5.11 6.98
N VAL A 104 -3.73 3.92 7.16
CA VAL A 104 -3.06 2.64 7.01
C VAL A 104 -3.73 1.86 5.89
N LEU A 105 -2.91 1.19 5.08
CA LEU A 105 -3.34 0.20 4.11
C LEU A 105 -2.66 -1.10 4.49
N ALA A 106 -3.45 -2.05 4.96
CA ALA A 106 -2.99 -3.35 5.44
C ALA A 106 -4.17 -4.31 5.47
N ASP A 107 -3.93 -5.57 5.13
CA ASP A 107 -4.88 -6.66 5.28
C ASP A 107 -5.14 -6.94 6.78
N VAL A 108 -6.35 -6.65 7.26
CA VAL A 108 -6.74 -6.88 8.66
C VAL A 108 -7.70 -8.05 8.83
N ASP A 109 -8.33 -8.52 7.75
CA ASP A 109 -9.30 -9.62 7.79
C ASP A 109 -8.74 -10.95 7.21
N GLY A 110 -7.51 -10.92 6.68
CA GLY A 110 -6.76 -12.07 6.21
C GLY A 110 -7.17 -12.55 4.81
N ASP A 111 -7.83 -11.71 4.01
CA ASP A 111 -8.30 -12.08 2.67
C ASP A 111 -7.24 -11.86 1.56
N GLY A 112 -6.07 -11.34 1.93
CA GLY A 112 -4.95 -11.01 1.07
C GLY A 112 -5.03 -9.63 0.44
N ARG A 113 -6.06 -8.82 0.73
CA ARG A 113 -6.24 -7.47 0.20
C ARG A 113 -6.03 -6.44 1.29
N ASP A 114 -5.24 -5.41 0.99
CA ASP A 114 -5.03 -4.34 1.95
C ASP A 114 -6.29 -3.47 2.11
N ASP A 115 -6.70 -3.28 3.36
CA ASP A 115 -7.90 -2.54 3.76
C ASP A 115 -7.64 -1.05 3.95
N TYR A 116 -8.70 -0.22 3.86
CA TYR A 116 -8.60 1.21 4.15
C TYR A 116 -8.84 1.47 5.64
N LEU A 117 -7.77 1.70 6.40
CA LEU A 117 -7.83 1.79 7.85
C LEU A 117 -7.36 3.16 8.36
N ILE A 118 -7.94 3.64 9.44
CA ILE A 118 -7.62 4.93 10.05
C ILE A 118 -7.44 4.74 11.56
N TRP A 119 -6.28 5.17 12.05
CA TRP A 119 -6.07 5.35 13.48
C TRP A 119 -6.78 6.60 13.98
N ASP A 120 -7.52 6.47 15.08
CA ASP A 120 -7.99 7.63 15.84
C ASP A 120 -6.91 8.13 16.83
N ALA A 121 -7.17 9.28 17.46
CA ALA A 121 -6.24 9.90 18.40
C ALA A 121 -6.10 9.13 19.73
N GLN A 122 -6.88 8.07 19.94
CA GLN A 122 -6.86 7.17 21.09
C GLN A 122 -6.40 5.76 20.69
N ALA A 123 -5.77 5.59 19.52
CA ALA A 123 -5.35 4.30 18.99
C ALA A 123 -6.47 3.27 18.78
N GLY A 124 -7.72 3.73 18.64
CA GLY A 124 -8.78 2.95 18.02
C GLY A 124 -8.53 2.80 16.52
N LEU A 125 -8.83 1.61 15.99
CA LEU A 125 -8.79 1.34 14.56
C LEU A 125 -10.22 1.27 14.01
N THR A 126 -10.48 2.05 12.97
CA THR A 126 -11.68 1.95 12.14
C THR A 126 -11.30 1.94 10.69
N GLY A 127 -12.23 1.62 9.82
CA GLY A 127 -11.97 1.64 8.41
C GLY A 127 -13.02 0.89 7.61
N PHE A 128 -12.56 0.47 6.45
CA PHE A 128 -13.37 -0.17 5.45
C PHE A 128 -12.62 -1.39 4.93
N LEU A 129 -13.26 -2.55 4.98
CA LEU A 129 -12.71 -3.76 4.37
C LEU A 129 -12.75 -3.64 2.86
N ASN A 130 -11.66 -4.03 2.22
CA ASN A 130 -11.50 -4.05 0.78
C ASN A 130 -12.16 -5.31 0.20
N GLN A 131 -13.32 -5.15 -0.42
CA GLN A 131 -14.06 -6.28 -1.00
C GLN A 131 -13.94 -6.33 -2.53
N PRO A 132 -13.76 -7.52 -3.13
CA PRO A 132 -13.62 -7.66 -4.57
C PRO A 132 -14.89 -7.28 -5.32
N THR A 133 -14.72 -6.83 -6.55
CA THR A 133 -15.83 -6.64 -7.49
C THR A 133 -15.61 -7.48 -8.76
N ARG A 134 -16.55 -7.41 -9.70
CA ARG A 134 -16.38 -8.03 -11.03
C ARG A 134 -15.32 -7.33 -11.89
N ARG A 135 -14.85 -6.16 -11.49
CA ARG A 135 -13.79 -5.42 -12.17
C ARG A 135 -12.54 -5.49 -11.29
N GLU A 136 -11.54 -6.23 -11.77
CA GLU A 136 -10.26 -6.37 -11.10
C GLU A 136 -9.59 -5.01 -10.86
N GLY A 137 -8.96 -4.87 -9.69
CA GLY A 137 -8.33 -3.63 -9.25
C GLY A 137 -9.32 -2.52 -8.87
N VAL A 138 -10.63 -2.76 -8.89
CA VAL A 138 -11.63 -1.79 -8.43
C VAL A 138 -12.40 -2.39 -7.27
N PRO A 139 -12.03 -2.07 -6.03
CA PRO A 139 -12.68 -2.62 -4.85
C PRO A 139 -13.95 -1.88 -4.47
N VAL A 140 -14.72 -2.48 -3.56
CA VAL A 140 -15.74 -1.80 -2.75
C VAL A 140 -15.26 -1.79 -1.31
N TYR A 141 -15.17 -0.60 -0.73
CA TYR A 141 -14.79 -0.40 0.66
C TYR A 141 -16.02 -0.49 1.58
N VAL A 142 -16.10 -1.54 2.38
CA VAL A 142 -17.23 -1.82 3.29
C VAL A 142 -16.93 -1.32 4.69
N ASN A 143 -17.68 -0.30 5.13
CA ASN A 143 -17.50 0.33 6.45
C ASN A 143 -17.74 -0.66 7.59
N GLN A 144 -16.77 -0.74 8.52
CA GLN A 144 -16.81 -1.65 9.67
C GLN A 144 -17.37 -1.03 10.96
N GLY A 145 -17.91 0.20 10.89
CA GLY A 145 -18.47 0.90 12.04
C GLY A 145 -17.52 1.95 12.62
N PRO A 146 -17.89 2.56 13.77
CA PRO A 146 -17.14 3.67 14.35
C PRO A 146 -15.74 3.26 14.85
N ALA A 147 -14.91 4.26 15.17
CA ALA A 147 -13.49 4.24 15.57
C ALA A 147 -12.93 3.04 16.38
N LYS A 148 -13.77 2.25 17.05
CA LYS A 148 -13.40 1.17 17.98
C LYS A 148 -13.87 -0.22 17.57
N THR A 149 -14.46 -0.40 16.39
CA THR A 149 -15.08 -1.68 16.05
C THR A 149 -14.11 -2.72 15.48
N LEU A 150 -12.97 -2.30 14.92
CA LEU A 150 -11.95 -3.26 14.45
C LEU A 150 -10.99 -3.64 15.58
N ALA A 151 -10.51 -2.65 16.34
CA ALA A 151 -9.70 -2.87 17.54
C ALA A 151 -9.98 -1.76 18.57
N ASP A 152 -10.14 -2.16 19.84
CA ASP A 152 -10.35 -1.27 20.97
C ASP A 152 -9.42 -1.59 22.16
N GLY A 153 -9.46 -0.73 23.20
CA GLY A 153 -8.67 -0.94 24.41
C GLY A 153 -7.17 -0.63 24.31
N ILE A 154 -6.68 -0.28 23.12
CA ILE A 154 -5.30 0.20 22.90
C ILE A 154 -5.21 1.65 23.41
N THR A 155 -4.17 1.98 24.18
CA THR A 155 -3.99 3.32 24.80
C THR A 155 -2.65 3.97 24.42
N GLN A 156 -1.96 3.41 23.45
CA GLN A 156 -0.66 3.86 22.96
C GLN A 156 -0.85 4.99 21.92
N ASP A 157 0.20 5.73 21.62
CA ASP A 157 0.19 6.68 20.51
C ASP A 157 0.11 5.90 19.18
N PRO A 158 -0.77 6.24 18.22
CA PRO A 158 -0.82 5.59 16.91
C PRO A 158 0.53 5.47 16.21
N LYS A 159 1.44 6.43 16.42
CA LYS A 159 2.78 6.39 15.82
C LYS A 159 3.64 5.23 16.34
N ASP A 160 3.30 4.68 17.50
CA ASP A 160 4.00 3.58 18.18
C ASP A 160 3.38 2.21 17.84
N ILE A 161 2.32 2.16 17.03
CA ILE A 161 1.60 0.92 16.67
C ILE A 161 2.01 0.45 15.27
N ARG A 162 2.19 -0.86 15.11
CA ARG A 162 2.41 -1.51 13.81
C ARG A 162 1.47 -2.69 13.68
N LEU A 163 0.87 -2.83 12.50
CA LEU A 163 0.20 -4.05 12.09
C LEU A 163 1.26 -4.97 11.48
N ALA A 164 1.26 -6.23 11.88
CA ALA A 164 2.13 -7.27 11.37
C ALA A 164 1.42 -8.60 11.55
N ASP A 165 1.53 -9.45 10.54
CA ASP A 165 1.24 -10.86 10.66
C ASP A 165 2.30 -11.51 11.58
N MET A 166 1.83 -12.25 12.59
CA MET A 166 2.66 -12.88 13.61
C MET A 166 2.58 -14.41 13.59
N ASP A 167 1.66 -14.99 12.80
CA ASP A 167 1.35 -16.42 12.82
C ASP A 167 1.23 -17.10 11.45
N GLY A 168 1.18 -16.35 10.35
CA GLY A 168 1.31 -16.86 8.99
C GLY A 168 0.02 -17.39 8.38
#